data_AF-V5NZL5-F1
#
_entry.id   AF-V5NZL5-F1
#
_cell.length_a   1.000
_cell.length_b   1.000
_cell.length_c   1.000
_cell.angle_alpha   90.00
_cell.angle_beta   90.00
_cell.angle_gamma   90.00
#
_symmetry.space_group_name_H-M   'P 1'
#
loop_
_entity.id
_entity.type
_entity.pdbx_description
1 polymer ?
#
loop_
_entity_poly.entity_id
_entity_poly.type
_entity_poly.pdbx_seq_one_letter_code
_entity_poly.pdbx_strand_id
1 'polypeptide(L)'
;MAKKEMKFYLRKSAFGLASVSAALLVGSAVVAADTADSAAPAVTATVKDSSTDKEATALKAEADLATAKADLAAAEAAITAAKAEYETAQADLATAEATIAGLEQKMAELESKIQEKQKELKEVAGKQLSAYEAMKAGGRNGDAGLDQLDEQADEIKQAKVGLEAELQKTKESLEVAKKAYAGIEERKQVAATKLDAANKAFAGVEEKHAQAMAAFEEAFAAYKEAVKAELKAAGASDFYTKKIDSANTVAGVNTLREMILDSIAKPEVEPEVKPEPKPEPKPEPKPEPKPEPKPEPKPEPKPEPKPEPKPEPKPKPQPKPAPAPKPEAKKEEKKAAPKQDANKLPSTGEATNPFFTAAALAVMAGAGVAAVSTRRKEN
;
A
#
# COMPACT_ATOMS: atom_id res chain seq x y z
N MET A 1 -31.04 -20.72 -5.68
CA MET A 1 -29.69 -20.70 -5.11
C MET A 1 -29.48 -19.35 -4.46
N ALA A 2 -29.33 -19.32 -3.13
CA ALA A 2 -29.30 -18.08 -2.35
C ALA A 2 -27.93 -17.38 -2.46
N LYS A 3 -27.94 -16.10 -2.85
CA LYS A 3 -26.77 -15.22 -2.84
C LYS A 3 -26.37 -14.97 -1.39
N LYS A 4 -25.15 -15.37 -1.02
CA LYS A 4 -24.55 -15.09 0.28
C LYS A 4 -23.71 -13.83 0.15
N GLU A 5 -24.24 -12.70 0.57
CA GLU A 5 -23.48 -11.45 0.67
C GLU A 5 -22.53 -11.55 1.88
N MET A 6 -21.21 -11.51 1.63
CA MET A 6 -20.21 -11.35 2.68
C MET A 6 -20.04 -9.85 2.99
N LYS A 7 -20.45 -9.46 4.20
CA LYS A 7 -20.17 -8.14 4.76
C LYS A 7 -18.72 -8.10 5.23
N PHE A 8 -17.86 -7.36 4.53
CA PHE A 8 -16.51 -7.04 4.98
C PHE A 8 -16.56 -6.00 6.10
N TYR A 9 -16.13 -6.37 7.31
CA TYR A 9 -15.90 -5.42 8.39
C TYR A 9 -14.44 -4.93 8.31
N LEU A 10 -14.24 -3.69 7.85
CA LEU A 10 -12.98 -2.97 8.08
C LEU A 10 -12.89 -2.61 9.57
N ARG A 11 -12.00 -3.27 10.31
CA ARG A 11 -11.52 -2.73 11.59
C ARG A 11 -10.26 -1.92 11.32
N LYS A 12 -10.36 -0.60 11.49
CA LYS A 12 -9.20 0.30 11.60
C LYS A 12 -8.49 -0.02 12.92
N SER A 13 -7.38 -0.77 12.90
CA SER A 13 -6.42 -0.72 13.99
C SER A 13 -5.37 0.33 13.63
N ALA A 14 -5.29 1.36 14.47
CA ALA A 14 -4.21 2.32 14.50
C ALA A 14 -3.28 1.85 15.62
N PHE A 15 -2.08 1.36 15.30
CA PHE A 15 -1.01 1.26 16.28
C PHE A 15 0.32 1.63 15.64
N GLY A 16 1.01 2.55 16.32
CA GLY A 16 2.11 3.33 15.78
C GLY A 16 3.42 2.56 15.71
N LEU A 17 4.25 3.01 14.75
CA LEU A 17 5.65 2.64 14.61
C LEU A 17 6.43 2.92 15.91
N ALA A 18 7.15 1.92 16.40
CA ALA A 18 8.32 2.12 17.24
C ALA A 18 9.43 1.15 16.79
N SER A 19 10.44 1.73 16.15
CA SER A 19 11.67 1.08 15.68
C SER A 19 12.52 0.58 16.85
N VAL A 20 13.02 -0.66 16.81
CA VAL A 20 14.13 -1.09 17.67
C VAL A 20 15.13 -1.95 16.89
N SER A 21 16.37 -1.49 16.90
CA SER A 21 17.56 -2.06 16.27
C SER A 21 17.95 -3.41 16.86
N ALA A 22 18.37 -4.34 15.98
CA ALA A 22 18.93 -5.63 16.33
C ALA A 22 20.38 -5.49 16.84
N ALA A 23 20.67 -6.09 18.01
CA ALA A 23 22.03 -6.32 18.49
C ALA A 23 22.21 -7.83 18.76
N LEU A 24 23.16 -8.41 18.05
CA LEU A 24 23.53 -9.82 18.01
C LEU A 24 24.45 -10.14 19.20
N LEU A 25 24.13 -11.17 20.00
CA LEU A 25 25.05 -11.68 21.03
C LEU A 25 25.33 -13.17 20.85
N VAL A 26 26.61 -13.45 20.57
CA VAL A 26 27.25 -14.76 20.48
C VAL A 26 27.63 -15.20 21.91
N GLY A 27 27.38 -16.48 22.22
CA GLY A 27 27.52 -17.05 23.56
C GLY A 27 28.94 -17.37 24.01
N SER A 28 29.05 -17.90 25.24
CA SER A 28 30.15 -18.76 25.72
C SER A 28 29.75 -19.44 27.04
N ALA A 29 30.04 -20.73 27.13
CA ALA A 29 29.87 -21.58 28.32
C ALA A 29 31.24 -21.92 28.92
N VAL A 30 31.39 -21.93 30.26
CA VAL A 30 32.47 -22.60 31.01
C VAL A 30 31.97 -22.89 32.44
N VAL A 31 31.77 -24.17 32.80
CA VAL A 31 32.54 -25.06 33.72
C VAL A 31 32.50 -24.70 35.22
N ALA A 32 32.03 -25.67 36.00
CA ALA A 32 31.99 -25.72 37.46
C ALA A 32 33.30 -26.25 38.08
N ALA A 33 33.62 -25.80 39.30
CA ALA A 33 34.40 -26.58 40.27
C ALA A 33 34.23 -26.07 41.72
N ASP A 34 33.68 -26.97 42.54
CA ASP A 34 34.05 -27.38 43.91
C ASP A 34 33.92 -26.47 45.16
N THR A 35 33.85 -27.20 46.28
CA THR A 35 33.12 -27.06 47.55
C THR A 35 33.77 -26.22 48.67
N ALA A 36 32.92 -25.63 49.55
CA ALA A 36 33.24 -25.37 50.97
C ALA A 36 31.98 -25.17 51.84
N ASP A 37 32.02 -25.79 53.02
CA ASP A 37 31.00 -25.94 54.06
C ASP A 37 30.73 -24.64 54.86
N SER A 38 29.46 -24.23 54.90
CA SER A 38 28.84 -23.44 55.98
C SER A 38 27.31 -23.39 55.72
N ALA A 39 26.50 -23.45 56.78
CA ALA A 39 25.04 -23.54 56.64
C ALA A 39 24.36 -22.23 56.16
N ALA A 40 25.12 -21.13 56.00
CA ALA A 40 24.69 -19.87 55.37
C ALA A 40 25.03 -19.76 53.86
N PRO A 41 26.21 -20.18 53.35
CA PRO A 41 26.49 -20.21 51.92
C PRO A 41 25.60 -21.19 51.15
N ALA A 42 25.07 -22.24 51.79
CA ALA A 42 24.15 -23.16 51.11
C ALA A 42 22.83 -22.48 50.67
N VAL A 43 22.29 -21.56 51.49
CA VAL A 43 21.06 -20.82 51.16
C VAL A 43 21.33 -19.77 50.09
N THR A 44 22.47 -19.09 50.13
CA THR A 44 22.84 -18.10 49.12
C THR A 44 23.24 -18.74 47.78
N ALA A 45 23.91 -19.91 47.79
CA ALA A 45 24.22 -20.67 46.59
C ALA A 45 22.95 -21.20 45.90
N THR A 46 22.03 -21.80 46.66
CA THR A 46 20.75 -22.31 46.11
C THR A 46 19.85 -21.20 45.56
N VAL A 47 19.83 -20.03 46.20
CA VAL A 47 19.07 -18.86 45.70
C VAL A 47 19.74 -18.28 44.44
N LYS A 48 21.06 -18.23 44.39
CA LYS A 48 21.81 -17.78 43.21
C LYS A 48 21.58 -18.68 42.00
N ASP A 49 21.63 -20.00 42.17
CA ASP A 49 21.34 -20.97 41.10
C ASP A 49 19.89 -20.83 40.60
N SER A 50 18.94 -20.58 41.52
CA SER A 50 17.55 -20.32 41.14
C SER A 50 17.33 -19.03 40.36
N SER A 51 18.18 -18.01 40.56
CA SER A 51 18.13 -16.74 39.82
C SER A 51 18.64 -16.91 38.38
N THR A 52 19.69 -17.72 38.19
CA THR A 52 20.32 -17.96 36.88
C THR A 52 19.46 -18.82 35.96
N ASP A 53 18.76 -19.82 36.50
CA ASP A 53 17.83 -20.64 35.71
C ASP A 53 16.64 -19.82 35.19
N LYS A 54 16.13 -18.92 36.04
CA LYS A 54 15.04 -18.02 35.67
C LYS A 54 15.50 -16.92 34.74
N GLU A 55 16.73 -16.45 34.87
CA GLU A 55 17.37 -15.53 33.91
C GLU A 55 17.42 -16.15 32.51
N ALA A 56 17.91 -17.38 32.38
CA ALA A 56 17.97 -18.08 31.11
C ALA A 56 16.57 -18.27 30.48
N THR A 57 15.57 -18.58 31.32
CA THR A 57 14.17 -18.70 30.88
C THR A 57 13.60 -17.36 30.40
N ALA A 58 13.85 -16.27 31.13
CA ALA A 58 13.40 -14.94 30.75
C ALA A 58 14.10 -14.42 29.49
N LEU A 59 15.41 -14.69 29.32
CA LEU A 59 16.16 -14.35 28.10
C LEU A 59 15.61 -15.08 26.88
N LYS A 60 15.30 -16.36 27.01
CA LYS A 60 14.68 -17.13 25.94
C LYS A 60 13.31 -16.55 25.57
N ALA A 61 12.48 -16.25 26.56
CA ALA A 61 11.16 -15.66 26.32
C ALA A 61 11.26 -14.25 25.69
N GLU A 62 12.27 -13.45 26.07
CA GLU A 62 12.54 -12.14 25.47
C GLU A 62 12.92 -12.26 23.99
N ALA A 63 13.76 -13.25 23.65
CA ALA A 63 14.15 -13.56 22.27
C ALA A 63 12.99 -14.11 21.42
N ASP A 64 12.16 -14.99 21.99
CA ASP A 64 10.96 -15.52 21.34
C ASP A 64 9.95 -14.39 21.07
N LEU A 65 9.76 -13.47 22.02
CA LEU A 65 8.94 -12.26 21.84
C LEU A 65 9.48 -11.34 20.74
N ALA A 66 10.80 -11.12 20.69
CA ALA A 66 11.43 -10.33 19.62
C ALA A 66 11.21 -10.97 18.24
N THR A 67 11.31 -12.29 18.15
CA THR A 67 11.03 -13.06 16.92
C THR A 67 9.56 -12.93 16.52
N ALA A 68 8.64 -13.11 17.46
CA ALA A 68 7.21 -12.98 17.18
C ALA A 68 6.80 -11.56 16.74
N LYS A 69 7.47 -10.52 17.26
CA LYS A 69 7.28 -9.13 16.80
C LYS A 69 7.75 -8.95 15.36
N ALA A 70 8.89 -9.54 14.99
CA ALA A 70 9.39 -9.49 13.63
C ALA A 70 8.45 -10.23 12.66
N ASP A 71 7.93 -11.39 13.06
CA ASP A 71 6.95 -12.16 12.28
C ASP A 71 5.64 -11.38 12.09
N LEU A 72 5.15 -10.69 13.12
CA LEU A 72 3.96 -9.83 13.05
C LEU A 72 4.17 -8.71 12.01
N ALA A 73 5.30 -7.99 12.09
CA ALA A 73 5.62 -6.94 11.14
C ALA A 73 5.74 -7.47 9.70
N ALA A 74 6.33 -8.65 9.52
CA ALA A 74 6.41 -9.30 8.20
C ALA A 74 5.03 -9.68 7.66
N ALA A 75 4.12 -10.15 8.53
CA ALA A 75 2.75 -10.49 8.15
C ALA A 75 1.93 -9.23 7.77
N GLU A 76 2.08 -8.12 8.50
CA GLU A 76 1.45 -6.83 8.14
C GLU A 76 1.96 -6.31 6.79
N ALA A 77 3.26 -6.42 6.53
CA ALA A 77 3.85 -6.05 5.26
C ALA A 77 3.30 -6.92 4.11
N ALA A 78 3.11 -8.23 4.35
CA ALA A 78 2.53 -9.14 3.37
C ALA A 78 1.07 -8.81 3.04
N ILE A 79 0.25 -8.46 4.04
CA ILE A 79 -1.13 -7.98 3.82
C ILE A 79 -1.12 -6.70 2.99
N THR A 80 -0.24 -5.75 3.34
CA THR A 80 -0.14 -4.47 2.64
C THR A 80 0.23 -4.66 1.17
N ALA A 81 1.20 -5.53 0.89
CA ALA A 81 1.61 -5.87 -0.47
C ALA A 81 0.47 -6.56 -1.26
N ALA A 82 -0.18 -7.57 -0.67
CA ALA A 82 -1.28 -8.28 -1.31
C ALA A 82 -2.49 -7.36 -1.60
N LYS A 83 -2.76 -6.42 -0.70
CA LYS A 83 -3.81 -5.42 -0.88
C LYS A 83 -3.48 -4.47 -2.04
N ALA A 84 -2.23 -4.02 -2.14
CA ALA A 84 -1.78 -3.18 -3.24
C ALA A 84 -1.90 -3.89 -4.60
N GLU A 85 -1.55 -5.18 -4.67
CA GLU A 85 -1.77 -6.01 -5.88
C GLU A 85 -3.25 -6.05 -6.27
N TYR A 86 -4.15 -6.25 -5.30
CA TYR A 86 -5.60 -6.29 -5.56
C TYR A 86 -6.14 -4.95 -6.06
N GLU A 87 -5.77 -3.84 -5.40
CA GLU A 87 -6.22 -2.50 -5.78
C GLU A 87 -5.70 -2.11 -7.18
N THR A 88 -4.46 -2.48 -7.50
CA THR A 88 -3.88 -2.27 -8.84
C THR A 88 -4.67 -3.04 -9.90
N ALA A 89 -4.93 -4.34 -9.68
CA ALA A 89 -5.72 -5.14 -10.60
C ALA A 89 -7.16 -4.61 -10.77
N GLN A 90 -7.74 -4.04 -9.71
CA GLN A 90 -9.05 -3.40 -9.78
C GLN A 90 -9.03 -2.12 -10.62
N ALA A 91 -8.00 -1.30 -10.51
CA ALA A 91 -7.83 -0.09 -11.33
C ALA A 91 -7.60 -0.41 -12.82
N ASP A 92 -6.79 -1.44 -13.09
CA ASP A 92 -6.57 -1.96 -14.44
C ASP A 92 -7.88 -2.45 -15.07
N LEU A 93 -8.73 -3.13 -14.28
CA LEU A 93 -10.02 -3.63 -14.72
C LEU A 93 -10.97 -2.49 -15.09
N ALA A 94 -11.05 -1.44 -14.27
CA ALA A 94 -11.85 -0.25 -14.58
C ALA A 94 -11.36 0.46 -15.87
N THR A 95 -10.06 0.49 -16.11
CA THR A 95 -9.47 1.04 -17.34
C THR A 95 -9.84 0.20 -18.56
N ALA A 96 -9.83 -1.13 -18.42
CA ALA A 96 -10.25 -2.05 -19.47
C ALA A 96 -11.76 -1.92 -19.77
N GLU A 97 -12.61 -1.79 -18.75
CA GLU A 97 -14.05 -1.52 -18.92
C GLU A 97 -14.31 -0.23 -19.70
N ALA A 98 -13.63 0.86 -19.34
CA ALA A 98 -13.75 2.13 -20.06
C ALA A 98 -13.31 2.00 -21.53
N THR A 99 -12.25 1.24 -21.80
CA THR A 99 -11.78 0.97 -23.16
C THR A 99 -12.80 0.17 -23.97
N ILE A 100 -13.37 -0.88 -23.38
CA ILE A 100 -14.43 -1.70 -23.99
C ILE A 100 -15.64 -0.84 -24.30
N ALA A 101 -16.12 -0.03 -23.35
CA ALA A 101 -17.26 0.85 -23.54
C ALA A 101 -17.03 1.86 -24.69
N GLY A 102 -15.83 2.45 -24.76
CA GLY A 102 -15.47 3.36 -25.86
C GLY A 102 -15.44 2.69 -27.22
N LEU A 103 -14.96 1.44 -27.30
CA LEU A 103 -14.98 0.65 -28.54
C LEU A 103 -16.40 0.27 -28.95
N GLU A 104 -17.26 -0.12 -28.01
CA GLU A 104 -18.67 -0.44 -28.27
C GLU A 104 -19.44 0.79 -28.76
N GLN A 105 -19.20 1.97 -28.18
CA GLN A 105 -19.76 3.23 -28.66
C GLN A 105 -19.31 3.54 -30.10
N LYS A 106 -18.01 3.40 -30.39
CA LYS A 106 -17.48 3.62 -31.74
C LYS A 106 -18.06 2.65 -32.75
N MET A 107 -18.27 1.39 -32.37
CA MET A 107 -18.94 0.41 -33.21
C MET A 107 -20.38 0.82 -33.54
N ALA A 108 -21.16 1.24 -32.55
CA ALA A 108 -22.53 1.70 -32.76
C ALA A 108 -22.60 2.94 -33.68
N GLU A 109 -21.67 3.88 -33.54
CA GLU A 109 -21.55 5.05 -34.42
C GLU A 109 -21.24 4.64 -35.87
N LEU A 110 -20.26 3.73 -36.06
CA LEU A 110 -19.91 3.23 -37.39
C LEU A 110 -21.07 2.47 -38.05
N GLU A 111 -21.79 1.63 -37.29
CA GLU A 111 -22.98 0.93 -37.77
C GLU A 111 -24.08 1.92 -38.20
N SER A 112 -24.30 2.99 -37.44
CA SER A 112 -25.25 4.05 -37.80
C SER A 112 -24.85 4.76 -39.11
N LYS A 113 -23.58 5.15 -39.26
CA LYS A 113 -23.06 5.78 -40.49
C LYS A 113 -23.16 4.85 -41.70
N ILE A 114 -22.90 3.55 -41.53
CA ILE A 114 -23.07 2.55 -42.60
C ILE A 114 -24.53 2.47 -43.03
N GLN A 115 -25.48 2.48 -42.09
CA GLN A 115 -26.92 2.49 -42.41
C GLN A 115 -27.34 3.77 -43.13
N GLU A 116 -26.80 4.92 -42.75
CA GLU A 116 -27.03 6.19 -43.44
C GLU A 116 -26.53 6.14 -44.89
N LYS A 117 -25.29 5.69 -45.12
CA LYS A 117 -24.76 5.50 -46.49
C LYS A 117 -25.55 4.48 -47.29
N GLN A 118 -26.05 3.44 -46.65
CA GLN A 118 -26.94 2.47 -47.30
C GLN A 118 -28.28 3.09 -47.69
N LYS A 119 -28.81 4.04 -46.90
CA LYS A 119 -30.02 4.79 -47.23
C LYS A 119 -29.77 5.76 -48.39
N GLU A 120 -28.70 6.54 -48.33
CA GLU A 120 -28.29 7.44 -49.43
C GLU A 120 -28.14 6.67 -50.75
N LEU A 121 -27.51 5.49 -50.72
CA LEU A 121 -27.35 4.64 -51.90
C LEU A 121 -28.71 4.21 -52.51
N LYS A 122 -29.70 3.90 -51.67
CA LYS A 122 -31.06 3.56 -52.14
C LYS A 122 -31.76 4.78 -52.74
N GLU A 123 -31.56 5.97 -52.19
CA GLU A 123 -32.11 7.20 -52.72
C GLU A 123 -31.51 7.54 -54.09
N VAL A 124 -30.19 7.39 -54.25
CA VAL A 124 -29.52 7.56 -55.56
C VAL A 124 -30.02 6.51 -56.56
N ALA A 125 -30.16 5.25 -56.16
CA ALA A 125 -30.74 4.20 -57.01
C ALA A 125 -32.17 4.53 -57.49
N GLY A 126 -33.00 5.11 -56.62
CA GLY A 126 -34.33 5.59 -57.01
C GLY A 126 -34.29 6.72 -58.03
N LYS A 127 -33.34 7.66 -57.90
CA LYS A 127 -33.11 8.75 -58.86
C LYS A 127 -32.57 8.23 -60.21
N GLN A 128 -31.69 7.23 -60.19
CA GLN A 128 -31.19 6.57 -61.40
C GLN A 128 -32.34 5.90 -62.15
N LEU A 129 -33.23 5.19 -61.45
CA LEU A 129 -34.39 4.54 -62.04
C LEU A 129 -35.32 5.57 -62.71
N SER A 130 -35.64 6.67 -62.04
CA SER A 130 -36.51 7.71 -62.61
C SER A 130 -35.87 8.44 -63.79
N ALA A 131 -34.55 8.69 -63.75
CA ALA A 131 -33.81 9.27 -64.87
C ALA A 131 -33.79 8.33 -66.09
N TYR A 132 -33.62 7.02 -65.89
CA TYR A 132 -33.68 6.02 -66.94
C TYR A 132 -35.07 5.93 -67.58
N GLU A 133 -36.14 5.97 -66.77
CA GLU A 133 -37.52 6.01 -67.27
C GLU A 133 -37.81 7.27 -68.11
N ALA A 134 -37.31 8.43 -67.66
CA ALA A 134 -37.44 9.70 -68.39
C ALA A 134 -36.66 9.71 -69.72
N MET A 135 -35.47 9.10 -69.77
CA MET A 135 -34.71 8.93 -71.01
C MET A 135 -35.48 8.06 -72.01
N LYS A 136 -36.08 6.95 -71.55
CA LYS A 136 -36.93 6.07 -72.38
C LYS A 136 -38.15 6.79 -72.96
N ALA A 137 -38.66 7.82 -72.30
CA ALA A 137 -39.80 8.62 -72.73
C ALA A 137 -39.45 9.74 -73.75
N GLY A 138 -38.19 9.85 -74.21
CA GLY A 138 -37.78 10.77 -75.28
C GLY A 138 -37.23 12.13 -74.82
N GLY A 139 -36.79 12.25 -73.56
CA GLY A 139 -36.17 13.48 -73.04
C GLY A 139 -34.73 13.71 -73.55
N ARG A 140 -34.41 14.94 -74.01
CA ARG A 140 -33.10 15.29 -74.62
C ARG A 140 -31.94 15.53 -73.64
N ASN A 141 -32.16 15.52 -72.32
CA ASN A 141 -31.17 15.92 -71.30
C ASN A 141 -30.78 14.78 -70.33
N GLY A 142 -31.11 13.51 -70.63
CA GLY A 142 -31.03 12.40 -69.65
C GLY A 142 -29.64 11.80 -69.42
N ASP A 143 -28.72 11.92 -70.38
CA ASP A 143 -27.44 11.17 -70.39
C ASP A 143 -26.44 11.68 -69.33
N ALA A 144 -26.13 12.98 -69.36
CA ALA A 144 -25.21 13.60 -68.40
C ALA A 144 -25.71 13.56 -66.94
N GLY A 145 -27.02 13.42 -66.72
CA GLY A 145 -27.60 13.29 -65.38
C GLY A 145 -27.50 11.88 -64.80
N LEU A 146 -27.45 10.85 -65.66
CA LEU A 146 -27.21 9.46 -65.23
C LEU A 146 -25.74 9.26 -64.85
N ASP A 147 -24.80 9.77 -65.65
CA ASP A 147 -23.36 9.70 -65.35
C ASP A 147 -23.02 10.32 -63.98
N GLN A 148 -23.63 11.47 -63.65
CA GLN A 148 -23.45 12.12 -62.35
C GLN A 148 -24.02 11.30 -61.18
N LEU A 149 -25.16 10.62 -61.39
CA LEU A 149 -25.76 9.77 -60.37
C LEU A 149 -24.97 8.46 -60.18
N ASP A 150 -24.37 7.93 -61.25
CA ASP A 150 -23.48 6.77 -61.20
C ASP A 150 -22.19 7.09 -60.44
N GLU A 151 -21.56 8.23 -60.71
CA GLU A 151 -20.39 8.71 -59.96
C GLU A 151 -20.73 8.92 -58.48
N GLN A 152 -21.86 9.57 -58.18
CA GLN A 152 -22.35 9.74 -56.82
C GLN A 152 -22.62 8.40 -56.11
N ALA A 153 -23.20 7.42 -56.81
CA ALA A 153 -23.44 6.09 -56.25
C ALA A 153 -22.13 5.37 -55.92
N ASP A 154 -21.12 5.49 -56.77
CA ASP A 154 -19.81 4.86 -56.56
C ASP A 154 -19.03 5.50 -55.41
N GLU A 155 -19.09 6.82 -55.25
CA GLU A 155 -18.54 7.51 -54.08
C GLU A 155 -19.19 7.02 -52.77
N ILE A 156 -20.53 6.92 -52.74
CA ILE A 156 -21.26 6.43 -51.56
C ILE A 156 -20.90 4.97 -51.26
N LYS A 157 -20.76 4.11 -52.29
CA LYS A 157 -20.31 2.72 -52.11
C LYS A 157 -18.90 2.66 -51.53
N GLN A 158 -17.97 3.44 -52.07
CA GLN A 158 -16.59 3.47 -51.56
C GLN A 158 -16.52 3.95 -50.10
N ALA A 159 -17.26 5.01 -49.77
CA ALA A 159 -17.36 5.50 -48.40
C ALA A 159 -17.94 4.43 -47.45
N LYS A 160 -18.99 3.72 -47.87
CA LYS A 160 -19.58 2.62 -47.11
C LYS A 160 -18.58 1.48 -46.88
N VAL A 161 -17.83 1.06 -47.90
CA VAL A 161 -16.79 0.03 -47.78
C VAL A 161 -15.68 0.47 -46.81
N GLY A 162 -15.29 1.74 -46.85
CA GLY A 162 -14.33 2.31 -45.89
C GLY A 162 -14.82 2.22 -44.44
N LEU A 163 -16.08 2.60 -44.19
CA LEU A 163 -16.70 2.49 -42.87
C LEU A 163 -16.84 1.03 -42.39
N GLU A 164 -17.18 0.10 -43.29
CA GLU A 164 -17.24 -1.34 -42.98
C GLU A 164 -15.86 -1.90 -42.60
N ALA A 165 -14.80 -1.46 -43.26
CA ALA A 165 -13.43 -1.83 -42.91
C ALA A 165 -13.03 -1.28 -41.53
N GLU A 166 -13.38 -0.03 -41.22
CA GLU A 166 -13.17 0.55 -39.88
C GLU A 166 -13.97 -0.18 -38.79
N LEU A 167 -15.20 -0.57 -39.09
CA LEU A 167 -16.04 -1.35 -38.18
C LEU A 167 -15.41 -2.70 -37.88
N GLN A 168 -14.90 -3.38 -38.91
CA GLN A 168 -14.21 -4.66 -38.75
C GLN A 168 -12.96 -4.53 -37.88
N LYS A 169 -12.13 -3.51 -38.13
CA LYS A 169 -10.94 -3.23 -37.29
C LYS A 169 -11.31 -2.90 -35.84
N THR A 170 -12.44 -2.21 -35.63
CA THR A 170 -12.94 -1.89 -34.29
C THR A 170 -13.44 -3.14 -33.57
N LYS A 171 -14.11 -4.06 -34.26
CA LYS A 171 -14.52 -5.38 -33.74
C LYS A 171 -13.32 -6.22 -33.30
N GLU A 172 -12.27 -6.27 -34.12
CA GLU A 172 -11.03 -6.98 -33.77
C GLU A 172 -10.37 -6.36 -32.53
N SER A 173 -10.35 -5.03 -32.44
CA SER A 173 -9.82 -4.33 -31.26
C SER A 173 -10.66 -4.61 -30.00
N LEU A 174 -11.98 -4.72 -30.13
CA LEU A 174 -12.89 -5.06 -29.04
C LEU A 174 -12.64 -6.48 -28.52
N GLU A 175 -12.45 -7.46 -29.41
CA GLU A 175 -12.12 -8.83 -29.01
C GLU A 175 -10.78 -8.90 -28.25
N VAL A 176 -9.76 -8.17 -28.71
CA VAL A 176 -8.48 -8.05 -27.99
C VAL A 176 -8.68 -7.42 -26.61
N ALA A 177 -9.47 -6.35 -26.51
CA ALA A 177 -9.77 -5.67 -25.25
C ALA A 177 -10.52 -6.60 -24.26
N LYS A 178 -11.50 -7.36 -24.74
CA LYS A 178 -12.23 -8.36 -23.92
C LYS A 178 -11.32 -9.47 -23.42
N LYS A 179 -10.40 -9.96 -24.26
CA LYS A 179 -9.39 -10.94 -23.84
C LYS A 179 -8.44 -10.37 -22.79
N ALA A 180 -8.02 -9.12 -22.94
CA ALA A 180 -7.19 -8.43 -21.94
C ALA A 180 -7.95 -8.27 -20.61
N TYR A 181 -9.22 -7.86 -20.67
CA TYR A 181 -10.11 -7.78 -19.49
C TYR A 181 -10.20 -9.10 -18.74
N ALA A 182 -10.44 -10.22 -19.44
CA ALA A 182 -10.49 -11.55 -18.81
C ALA A 182 -9.19 -11.91 -18.08
N GLY A 183 -8.04 -11.60 -18.69
CA GLY A 183 -6.73 -11.82 -18.05
C GLY A 183 -6.50 -10.93 -16.83
N ILE A 184 -7.00 -9.69 -16.83
CA ILE A 184 -6.95 -8.79 -15.67
C ILE A 184 -7.87 -9.29 -14.56
N GLU A 185 -9.05 -9.80 -14.91
CA GLU A 185 -10.00 -10.37 -13.96
C GLU A 185 -9.42 -11.61 -13.25
N GLU A 186 -8.73 -12.49 -13.97
CA GLU A 186 -7.96 -13.60 -13.37
C GLU A 186 -6.88 -13.08 -12.40
N ARG A 187 -6.10 -12.06 -12.79
CA ARG A 187 -5.10 -11.45 -11.90
C ARG A 187 -5.73 -10.90 -10.62
N LYS A 188 -6.88 -10.23 -10.73
CA LYS A 188 -7.64 -9.71 -9.59
C LYS A 188 -8.10 -10.85 -8.66
N GLN A 189 -8.56 -11.97 -9.22
CA GLN A 189 -8.95 -13.15 -8.44
C GLN A 189 -7.74 -13.74 -7.70
N VAL A 190 -6.59 -13.87 -8.37
CA VAL A 190 -5.34 -14.33 -7.74
C VAL A 190 -4.88 -13.37 -6.63
N ALA A 191 -4.98 -12.07 -6.85
CA ALA A 191 -4.64 -11.08 -5.82
C ALA A 191 -5.61 -11.18 -4.62
N ALA A 192 -6.90 -11.44 -4.86
CA ALA A 192 -7.89 -11.63 -3.80
C ALA A 192 -7.60 -12.86 -2.94
N THR A 193 -7.22 -13.99 -3.56
CA THR A 193 -6.86 -15.21 -2.83
C THR A 193 -5.57 -15.05 -2.03
N LYS A 194 -4.57 -14.34 -2.59
CA LYS A 194 -3.37 -13.96 -1.84
C LYS A 194 -3.69 -13.09 -0.62
N LEU A 195 -4.57 -12.11 -0.78
CA LEU A 195 -4.98 -11.22 0.32
C LEU A 195 -5.72 -12.00 1.41
N ASP A 196 -6.62 -12.91 1.04
CA ASP A 196 -7.30 -13.79 2.01
C ASP A 196 -6.31 -14.69 2.76
N ALA A 197 -5.37 -15.31 2.04
CA ALA A 197 -4.32 -16.13 2.62
C ALA A 197 -3.41 -15.33 3.57
N ALA A 198 -3.04 -14.10 3.21
CA ALA A 198 -2.23 -13.22 4.04
C ALA A 198 -2.98 -12.82 5.33
N ASN A 199 -4.26 -12.47 5.24
CA ASN A 199 -5.09 -12.16 6.42
C ASN A 199 -5.24 -13.38 7.34
N LYS A 200 -5.41 -14.57 6.77
CA LYS A 200 -5.48 -15.82 7.55
C LYS A 200 -4.15 -16.14 8.24
N ALA A 201 -3.03 -15.93 7.55
CA ALA A 201 -1.71 -16.12 8.14
C ALA A 201 -1.45 -15.13 9.28
N PHE A 202 -1.84 -13.86 9.10
CA PHE A 202 -1.72 -12.82 10.13
C PHE A 202 -2.44 -13.20 11.42
N ALA A 203 -3.66 -13.74 11.36
CA ALA A 203 -4.39 -14.19 12.55
C ALA A 203 -3.59 -15.23 13.37
N GLY A 204 -2.91 -16.17 12.70
CA GLY A 204 -2.06 -17.15 13.38
C GLY A 204 -0.77 -16.56 13.96
N VAL A 205 -0.23 -15.52 13.31
CA VAL A 205 0.95 -14.78 13.82
C VAL A 205 0.59 -13.90 15.00
N GLU A 206 -0.57 -13.26 14.97
CA GLU A 206 -1.11 -12.44 16.07
C GLU A 206 -1.30 -13.28 17.34
N GLU A 207 -1.84 -14.49 17.20
CA GLU A 207 -1.98 -15.45 18.31
C GLU A 207 -0.62 -15.84 18.89
N LYS A 208 0.37 -16.17 18.05
CA LYS A 208 1.73 -16.50 18.50
C LYS A 208 2.41 -15.31 19.19
N HIS A 209 2.24 -14.11 18.67
CA HIS A 209 2.76 -12.90 19.32
C HIS A 209 2.12 -12.67 20.69
N ALA A 210 0.81 -12.88 20.83
CA ALA A 210 0.13 -12.81 22.11
C ALA A 210 0.62 -13.87 23.10
N GLN A 211 0.84 -15.11 22.65
CA GLN A 211 1.42 -16.18 23.47
C GLN A 211 2.84 -15.85 23.92
N ALA A 212 3.68 -15.32 23.03
CA ALA A 212 5.05 -14.92 23.35
C ALA A 212 5.08 -13.74 24.34
N MET A 213 4.18 -12.77 24.20
CA MET A 213 4.02 -11.67 25.16
C MET A 213 3.68 -12.18 26.56
N ALA A 214 2.70 -13.08 26.67
CA ALA A 214 2.29 -13.67 27.94
C ALA A 214 3.41 -14.51 28.57
N ALA A 215 4.09 -15.34 27.78
CA ALA A 215 5.21 -16.15 28.25
C ALA A 215 6.38 -15.30 28.76
N PHE A 216 6.69 -14.20 28.07
CA PHE A 216 7.70 -13.25 28.53
C PHE A 216 7.28 -12.55 29.82
N GLU A 217 6.04 -12.10 29.94
CA GLU A 217 5.54 -11.44 31.15
C GLU A 217 5.64 -12.35 32.37
N GLU A 218 5.25 -13.62 32.24
CA GLU A 218 5.36 -14.63 33.29
C GLU A 218 6.83 -14.93 33.65
N ALA A 219 7.67 -15.23 32.66
CA ALA A 219 9.08 -15.55 32.88
C ALA A 219 9.85 -14.37 33.49
N PHE A 220 9.57 -13.15 33.02
CA PHE A 220 10.22 -11.94 33.49
C PHE A 220 9.80 -11.58 34.92
N ALA A 221 8.53 -11.77 35.28
CA ALA A 221 8.05 -11.61 36.65
C ALA A 221 8.73 -12.63 37.59
N ALA A 222 8.80 -13.91 37.20
CA ALA A 222 9.46 -14.95 37.99
C ALA A 222 10.95 -14.66 38.21
N TYR A 223 11.63 -14.16 37.18
CA TYR A 223 13.03 -13.75 37.25
C TYR A 223 13.24 -12.53 38.15
N LYS A 224 12.41 -11.47 38.03
CA LYS A 224 12.44 -10.32 38.95
C LYS A 224 12.30 -10.75 40.40
N GLU A 225 11.35 -11.64 40.70
CA GLU A 225 11.15 -12.13 42.07
C GLU A 225 12.34 -12.93 42.60
N ALA A 226 13.01 -13.73 41.76
CA ALA A 226 14.21 -14.45 42.16
C ALA A 226 15.39 -13.52 42.42
N VAL A 227 15.59 -12.50 41.58
CA VAL A 227 16.62 -11.48 41.81
C VAL A 227 16.35 -10.72 43.10
N LYS A 228 15.10 -10.33 43.37
CA LYS A 228 14.75 -9.70 44.65
C LYS A 228 15.04 -10.61 45.85
N ALA A 229 14.74 -11.90 45.75
CA ALA A 229 15.01 -12.87 46.80
C ALA A 229 16.52 -13.02 47.06
N GLU A 230 17.33 -13.06 46.00
CA GLU A 230 18.79 -13.09 46.08
C GLU A 230 19.34 -11.82 46.73
N LEU A 231 18.90 -10.65 46.29
CA LEU A 231 19.32 -9.37 46.85
C LEU A 231 18.96 -9.27 48.34
N LYS A 232 17.77 -9.72 48.74
CA LYS A 232 17.38 -9.79 50.17
C LYS A 232 18.27 -10.76 50.95
N ALA A 233 18.57 -11.93 50.40
CA ALA A 233 19.48 -12.89 51.03
C ALA A 233 20.91 -12.34 51.18
N ALA A 234 21.34 -11.47 50.27
CA ALA A 234 22.60 -10.74 50.35
C ALA A 234 22.59 -9.53 51.30
N GLY A 235 21.44 -9.15 51.87
CA GLY A 235 21.31 -8.01 52.79
C GLY A 235 20.93 -6.67 52.14
N ALA A 236 20.46 -6.67 50.89
CA ALA A 236 19.98 -5.46 50.24
C ALA A 236 18.72 -4.90 50.92
N SER A 237 18.63 -3.56 51.00
CA SER A 237 17.44 -2.88 51.52
C SER A 237 16.23 -2.97 50.57
N ASP A 238 15.03 -2.78 51.12
CA ASP A 238 13.77 -2.80 50.35
C ASP A 238 13.74 -1.72 49.23
N PHE A 239 14.50 -0.64 49.39
CA PHE A 239 14.64 0.38 48.35
C PHE A 239 15.18 -0.20 47.04
N TYR A 240 16.21 -1.05 47.12
CA TYR A 240 16.84 -1.64 45.94
C TYR A 240 15.97 -2.70 45.28
N THR A 241 15.22 -3.49 46.07
CA THR A 241 14.28 -4.48 45.52
C THR A 241 13.13 -3.82 44.76
N LYS A 242 12.67 -2.64 45.19
CA LYS A 242 11.70 -1.83 44.46
C LYS A 242 12.26 -1.25 43.15
N LYS A 243 13.58 -1.01 43.06
CA LYS A 243 14.21 -0.57 41.82
C LYS A 243 14.21 -1.66 40.75
N ILE A 244 14.29 -2.94 41.14
CA ILE A 244 14.16 -4.09 40.23
C ILE A 244 12.80 -4.11 39.52
N ASP A 245 11.72 -3.69 40.21
CA ASP A 245 10.39 -3.63 39.59
C ASP A 245 10.32 -2.69 38.38
N SER A 246 11.10 -1.60 38.42
CA SER A 246 11.13 -0.58 37.37
C SER A 246 11.84 -1.01 36.09
N ALA A 247 12.62 -2.10 36.12
CA ALA A 247 13.32 -2.60 34.94
C ALA A 247 12.37 -3.31 33.98
N ASN A 248 12.50 -3.06 32.68
CA ASN A 248 11.61 -3.61 31.65
C ASN A 248 12.27 -4.67 30.76
N THR A 249 13.55 -4.95 30.97
CA THR A 249 14.34 -5.92 30.20
C THR A 249 15.15 -6.80 31.13
N VAL A 250 15.51 -8.02 30.68
CA VAL A 250 16.32 -8.94 31.48
C VAL A 250 17.70 -8.34 31.74
N ALA A 251 18.32 -7.73 30.72
CA ALA A 251 19.58 -7.00 30.87
C ALA A 251 19.49 -5.84 31.88
N GLY A 252 18.35 -5.12 31.93
CA GLY A 252 18.13 -4.05 32.89
C GLY A 252 18.07 -4.55 34.34
N VAL A 253 17.46 -5.71 34.57
CA VAL A 253 17.45 -6.34 35.90
C VAL A 253 18.84 -6.85 36.27
N ASN A 254 19.58 -7.47 35.34
CA ASN A 254 20.95 -7.95 35.57
C ASN A 254 21.90 -6.83 35.96
N THR A 255 21.90 -5.73 35.21
CA THR A 255 22.75 -4.57 35.54
C THR A 255 22.44 -3.99 36.91
N LEU A 256 21.16 -3.89 37.29
CA LEU A 256 20.76 -3.47 38.64
C LEU A 256 21.24 -4.46 39.70
N ARG A 257 21.05 -5.77 39.47
CA ARG A 257 21.51 -6.84 40.37
C ARG A 257 23.02 -6.73 40.63
N GLU A 258 23.82 -6.63 39.58
CA GLU A 258 25.28 -6.53 39.68
C GLU A 258 25.72 -5.27 40.45
N MET A 259 25.15 -4.10 40.12
CA MET A 259 25.47 -2.85 40.83
C MET A 259 25.12 -2.90 42.32
N ILE A 260 24.00 -3.54 42.67
CA ILE A 260 23.56 -3.66 44.07
C ILE A 260 24.47 -4.64 44.83
N LEU A 261 24.77 -5.80 44.24
CA LEU A 261 25.66 -6.79 44.86
C LEU A 261 27.09 -6.23 45.05
N ASP A 262 27.64 -5.50 44.09
CA ASP A 262 28.95 -4.84 44.21
C ASP A 262 28.96 -3.81 45.35
N SER A 263 27.88 -3.03 45.48
CA SER A 263 27.72 -2.04 46.55
C SER A 263 27.63 -2.66 47.94
N ILE A 264 27.10 -3.89 48.05
CA ILE A 264 27.02 -4.63 49.32
C ILE A 264 28.35 -5.33 49.65
N ALA A 265 29.03 -5.87 48.64
CA ALA A 265 30.29 -6.60 48.81
C ALA A 265 31.47 -5.68 49.15
N LYS A 266 31.38 -4.38 48.80
CA LYS A 266 32.39 -3.39 49.13
C LYS A 266 32.17 -2.89 50.57
N PRO A 267 33.02 -3.25 51.54
CA PRO A 267 32.88 -2.73 52.89
C PRO A 267 33.02 -1.21 52.84
N GLU A 268 32.00 -0.52 53.34
CA GLU A 268 32.03 0.89 53.62
C GLU A 268 33.23 1.14 54.54
N VAL A 269 34.31 1.72 54.00
CA VAL A 269 35.35 2.32 54.84
C VAL A 269 34.63 3.44 55.57
N GLU A 270 34.44 3.26 56.88
CA GLU A 270 33.93 4.30 57.78
C GLU A 270 34.59 5.64 57.44
N PRO A 271 33.85 6.72 57.14
CA PRO A 271 34.42 8.03 57.28
C PRO A 271 34.72 8.23 58.77
N GLU A 272 36.01 8.16 59.13
CA GLU A 272 36.49 8.51 60.48
C GLU A 272 35.83 9.81 60.93
N VAL A 273 35.08 9.70 62.03
CA VAL A 273 34.55 10.84 62.77
C VAL A 273 35.73 11.67 63.27
N LYS A 274 35.89 12.89 62.75
CA LYS A 274 36.67 13.97 63.38
C LYS A 274 35.77 15.18 63.64
N PRO A 275 36.02 15.91 64.73
CA PRO A 275 34.99 16.39 65.66
C PRO A 275 34.31 17.69 65.24
N GLU A 276 33.13 17.92 65.82
CA GLU A 276 32.34 19.15 65.80
C GLU A 276 33.21 20.43 65.89
N PRO A 277 33.03 21.39 64.98
CA PRO A 277 33.25 22.79 65.28
C PRO A 277 31.95 23.40 65.85
N LYS A 278 32.10 24.03 67.02
CA LYS A 278 31.11 24.79 67.80
C LYS A 278 30.15 25.66 66.96
N PRO A 279 28.92 25.90 67.47
CA PRO A 279 27.97 26.81 66.86
C PRO A 279 28.32 28.28 67.17
N GLU A 280 28.21 29.16 66.17
CA GLU A 280 27.70 30.56 66.20
C GLU A 280 28.28 31.39 65.03
N PRO A 281 27.64 32.49 64.55
CA PRO A 281 26.30 33.01 64.82
C PRO A 281 25.46 33.22 63.52
N LYS A 282 24.14 33.39 63.70
CA LYS A 282 23.20 33.85 62.67
C LYS A 282 23.60 35.23 62.10
N PRO A 283 23.53 35.41 60.77
CA PRO A 283 23.17 36.70 60.19
C PRO A 283 21.74 36.67 59.63
N GLU A 284 21.06 37.79 59.81
CA GLU A 284 19.65 38.07 59.60
C GLU A 284 19.13 37.88 58.15
N PRO A 285 17.81 37.69 57.96
CA PRO A 285 17.20 37.56 56.65
C PRO A 285 16.87 38.92 56.02
N LYS A 286 17.18 39.09 54.73
CA LYS A 286 16.43 39.83 53.67
C LYS A 286 17.34 40.13 52.46
N PRO A 287 16.82 40.41 51.25
CA PRO A 287 15.47 40.17 50.70
C PRO A 287 15.49 39.48 49.31
N GLU A 288 14.44 38.71 48.99
CA GLU A 288 14.00 38.45 47.60
C GLU A 288 13.45 39.75 46.97
N PRO A 289 13.18 39.87 45.66
CA PRO A 289 13.67 39.18 44.46
C PRO A 289 14.08 40.19 43.34
N LYS A 290 14.59 39.70 42.20
CA LYS A 290 14.24 40.24 40.87
C LYS A 290 14.33 39.15 39.79
N PRO A 291 13.26 38.90 39.02
CA PRO A 291 13.26 37.95 37.91
C PRO A 291 13.57 38.60 36.55
N GLU A 292 14.16 37.75 35.68
CA GLU A 292 14.30 37.82 34.21
C GLU A 292 15.35 38.79 33.61
N PRO A 293 16.12 38.31 32.60
CA PRO A 293 15.60 38.19 31.23
C PRO A 293 15.69 36.77 30.63
N LYS A 294 14.66 36.45 29.83
CA LYS A 294 14.59 35.31 28.93
C LYS A 294 15.79 35.27 27.96
N PRO A 295 16.40 34.10 27.71
CA PRO A 295 17.25 33.91 26.55
C PRO A 295 16.41 34.03 25.27
N GLU A 296 16.79 34.93 24.38
CA GLU A 296 16.26 34.99 23.02
C GLU A 296 16.47 33.65 22.29
N PRO A 297 15.49 33.16 21.52
CA PRO A 297 15.67 31.98 20.69
C PRO A 297 16.69 32.26 19.58
N LYS A 298 17.70 31.39 19.48
CA LYS A 298 18.64 31.36 18.35
C LYS A 298 17.88 31.22 17.03
N PRO A 299 18.24 31.98 15.98
CA PRO A 299 17.66 31.83 14.65
C PRO A 299 17.87 30.42 14.10
N GLU A 300 16.82 29.87 13.50
CA GLU A 300 16.86 28.61 12.76
C GLU A 300 17.90 28.67 11.63
N PRO A 301 18.69 27.60 11.42
CA PRO A 301 19.57 27.50 10.26
C PRO A 301 18.75 27.43 8.98
N LYS A 302 19.10 28.30 8.01
CA LYS A 302 18.55 28.31 6.66
C LYS A 302 18.72 26.93 6.00
N PRO A 303 17.70 26.40 5.31
CA PRO A 303 17.83 25.18 4.53
C PRO A 303 18.89 25.32 3.43
N GLU A 304 19.80 24.36 3.34
CA GLU A 304 20.72 24.23 2.22
C GLU A 304 19.95 24.02 0.91
N PRO A 305 20.36 24.66 -0.19
CA PRO A 305 19.72 24.48 -1.49
C PRO A 305 19.94 23.06 -2.03
N LYS A 306 18.85 22.45 -2.50
CA LYS A 306 18.85 21.13 -3.15
C LYS A 306 19.73 21.14 -4.41
N PRO A 307 20.49 20.06 -4.68
CA PRO A 307 21.27 19.91 -5.90
C PRO A 307 20.39 19.95 -7.16
N GLU A 308 20.85 20.65 -8.18
CA GLU A 308 20.22 20.70 -9.50
C GLU A 308 20.17 19.29 -10.15
N PRO A 309 19.03 18.92 -10.76
CA PRO A 309 18.92 17.65 -11.48
C PRO A 309 19.74 17.67 -12.78
N LYS A 310 20.56 16.61 -12.94
CA LYS A 310 21.31 16.33 -14.17
C LYS A 310 20.35 16.17 -15.37
N PRO A 311 20.73 16.67 -16.56
CA PRO A 311 19.92 16.53 -17.78
C PRO A 311 19.79 15.08 -18.24
N GLU A 312 18.56 14.72 -18.63
CA GLU A 312 18.19 13.40 -19.14
C GLU A 312 18.87 13.06 -20.49
N PRO A 313 19.26 11.80 -20.71
CA PRO A 313 19.85 11.34 -21.96
C PRO A 313 18.80 11.23 -23.08
N LYS A 314 19.16 11.73 -24.27
CA LYS A 314 18.35 11.66 -25.50
C LYS A 314 17.94 10.22 -25.85
N PRO A 315 16.69 9.98 -26.28
CA PRO A 315 16.25 8.67 -26.76
C PRO A 315 16.99 8.23 -28.03
N LYS A 316 17.44 6.97 -28.06
CA LYS A 316 17.98 6.32 -29.27
C LYS A 316 16.87 6.06 -30.29
N PRO A 317 17.18 6.08 -31.60
CA PRO A 317 16.20 5.81 -32.66
C PRO A 317 15.69 4.37 -32.64
N GLN A 318 14.39 4.18 -32.84
CA GLN A 318 13.76 2.87 -33.00
C GLN A 318 14.16 2.22 -34.35
N PRO A 319 14.35 0.89 -34.39
CA PRO A 319 14.57 0.15 -35.62
C PRO A 319 13.27 -0.02 -36.43
N LYS A 320 13.39 0.04 -37.76
CA LYS A 320 12.31 -0.13 -38.74
C LYS A 320 11.67 -1.53 -38.66
N PRO A 321 10.34 -1.66 -38.79
CA PRO A 321 9.68 -2.96 -38.94
C PRO A 321 10.02 -3.63 -40.26
N ALA A 322 10.31 -4.94 -40.22
CA ALA A 322 10.45 -5.80 -41.39
C ALA A 322 9.06 -6.19 -41.96
N PRO A 323 8.97 -6.57 -43.25
CA PRO A 323 7.70 -6.80 -43.94
C PRO A 323 7.05 -8.15 -43.59
N ALA A 324 5.72 -8.15 -43.57
CA ALA A 324 4.85 -9.29 -43.29
C ALA A 324 4.88 -10.37 -44.40
N PRO A 325 4.79 -11.67 -44.04
CA PRO A 325 4.36 -12.70 -44.98
C PRO A 325 2.83 -12.88 -45.01
N LYS A 326 2.39 -13.26 -46.21
CA LYS A 326 1.05 -13.32 -46.79
C LYS A 326 0.16 -14.44 -46.20
N PRO A 327 -1.19 -14.34 -46.25
CA PRO A 327 -2.10 -15.33 -45.69
C PRO A 327 -2.50 -16.44 -46.68
N GLU A 328 -2.57 -17.69 -46.20
CA GLU A 328 -3.22 -18.81 -46.92
C GLU A 328 -4.45 -19.35 -46.14
N ALA A 329 -5.60 -19.19 -46.81
CA ALA A 329 -6.73 -20.12 -46.96
C ALA A 329 -7.30 -20.94 -45.78
N LYS A 330 -8.42 -20.41 -45.24
CA LYS A 330 -9.80 -20.98 -45.25
C LYS A 330 -10.00 -22.51 -45.17
N LYS A 331 -10.76 -22.95 -44.15
CA LYS A 331 -11.88 -23.91 -44.35
C LYS A 331 -12.98 -23.75 -43.29
N GLU A 332 -14.21 -23.81 -43.78
CA GLU A 332 -15.52 -23.57 -43.15
C GLU A 332 -15.98 -24.76 -42.29
N GLU A 333 -16.84 -24.53 -41.27
CA GLU A 333 -18.24 -25.02 -41.27
C GLU A 333 -19.08 -24.67 -40.01
N LYS A 334 -20.19 -23.96 -40.27
CA LYS A 334 -21.55 -23.99 -39.70
C LYS A 334 -21.83 -24.63 -38.31
N LYS A 335 -22.53 -23.88 -37.44
CA LYS A 335 -23.93 -24.21 -37.02
C LYS A 335 -24.66 -23.10 -36.22
N ALA A 336 -25.88 -22.81 -36.69
CA ALA A 336 -27.16 -22.53 -36.00
C ALA A 336 -27.27 -21.56 -34.80
N ALA A 337 -28.13 -20.54 -34.99
CA ALA A 337 -28.85 -19.79 -33.96
C ALA A 337 -29.95 -20.64 -33.27
N PRO A 338 -30.53 -20.17 -32.13
CA PRO A 338 -31.80 -19.44 -32.26
C PRO A 338 -32.07 -18.30 -31.24
N LYS A 339 -32.86 -17.33 -31.75
CA LYS A 339 -34.02 -16.62 -31.16
C LYS A 339 -33.88 -15.73 -29.91
N GLN A 340 -34.38 -14.51 -30.13
CA GLN A 340 -34.68 -13.42 -29.21
C GLN A 340 -35.83 -13.78 -28.26
N ASP A 341 -35.82 -13.18 -27.06
CA ASP A 341 -37.04 -12.72 -26.42
C ASP A 341 -36.78 -11.44 -25.63
N ALA A 342 -37.74 -10.53 -25.76
CA ALA A 342 -37.71 -9.15 -25.36
C ALA A 342 -38.00 -8.95 -23.87
N ASN A 343 -37.25 -8.06 -23.21
CA ASN A 343 -37.81 -7.17 -22.18
C ASN A 343 -36.79 -6.11 -21.73
N LYS A 344 -36.86 -4.88 -22.27
CA LYS A 344 -36.48 -3.67 -21.52
C LYS A 344 -37.31 -2.46 -21.97
N LEU A 345 -37.85 -1.78 -20.95
CA LEU A 345 -38.50 -0.47 -20.98
C LEU A 345 -37.48 0.64 -21.32
N PRO A 346 -37.89 1.75 -21.94
CA PRO A 346 -37.03 2.90 -22.17
C PRO A 346 -36.92 3.75 -20.90
N SER A 347 -35.71 4.18 -20.56
CA SER A 347 -35.49 5.29 -19.64
C SER A 347 -34.77 6.39 -20.39
N THR A 348 -35.57 7.33 -20.87
CA THR A 348 -35.15 8.63 -21.38
C THR A 348 -34.93 9.56 -20.19
N GLY A 349 -33.77 10.21 -20.14
CA GLY A 349 -33.49 11.32 -19.24
C GLY A 349 -32.38 12.19 -19.84
N GLU A 350 -32.76 13.41 -20.23
CA GLU A 350 -31.97 14.52 -20.79
C GLU A 350 -30.67 14.83 -20.00
N ALA A 351 -29.63 15.51 -20.50
CA ALA A 351 -29.67 16.74 -21.29
C ALA A 351 -28.30 17.11 -21.94
N THR A 352 -28.39 17.61 -23.17
CA THR A 352 -27.73 18.83 -23.72
C THR A 352 -26.21 18.98 -23.92
N ASN A 353 -25.84 18.89 -25.22
CA ASN A 353 -24.84 19.64 -26.02
C ASN A 353 -23.32 19.28 -26.00
N PRO A 354 -22.74 18.86 -27.16
CA PRO A 354 -21.36 18.36 -27.29
C PRO A 354 -20.32 19.36 -27.84
N PHE A 355 -20.43 20.66 -27.57
CA PHE A 355 -19.51 21.65 -28.19
C PHE A 355 -18.34 22.16 -27.33
N PHE A 356 -18.11 21.63 -26.11
CA PHE A 356 -17.00 22.12 -25.27
C PHE A 356 -16.14 21.07 -24.52
N THR A 357 -16.26 19.77 -24.78
CA THR A 357 -15.49 18.74 -24.04
C THR A 357 -14.53 17.92 -24.90
N ALA A 358 -13.97 18.51 -25.97
CA ALA A 358 -12.90 17.89 -26.76
C ALA A 358 -11.54 18.61 -26.64
N ALA A 359 -11.42 19.66 -25.83
CA ALA A 359 -10.17 20.43 -25.72
C ALA A 359 -9.86 20.86 -24.28
N ALA A 360 -9.87 19.94 -23.33
CA ALA A 360 -9.18 20.11 -22.05
C ALA A 360 -9.13 18.76 -21.32
N LEU A 361 -8.05 18.00 -21.52
CA LEU A 361 -7.36 17.21 -20.48
C LEU A 361 -6.12 16.54 -21.11
N ALA A 362 -5.27 17.37 -21.72
CA ALA A 362 -3.86 17.10 -21.83
C ALA A 362 -3.17 18.26 -21.07
N VAL A 363 -2.26 17.91 -20.16
CA VAL A 363 -1.49 18.78 -19.24
C VAL A 363 -2.19 19.11 -17.91
N MET A 364 -2.12 18.18 -16.96
CA MET A 364 -2.04 18.48 -15.52
C MET A 364 -1.10 17.46 -14.84
N ALA A 365 0.16 17.46 -15.26
CA ALA A 365 1.26 16.96 -14.45
C ALA A 365 2.33 18.07 -14.44
N GLY A 366 2.36 18.84 -13.35
CA GLY A 366 3.42 19.80 -13.06
C GLY A 366 3.04 21.27 -13.18
N ALA A 367 2.35 21.80 -12.15
CA ALA A 367 2.58 23.12 -11.56
C ALA A 367 1.43 23.46 -10.59
N GLY A 368 1.74 23.68 -9.30
CA GLY A 368 0.81 24.40 -8.42
C GLY A 368 0.67 23.90 -6.98
N VAL A 369 1.77 23.83 -6.22
CA VAL A 369 1.70 24.23 -4.80
C VAL A 369 2.30 25.63 -4.73
N ALA A 370 1.43 26.63 -4.52
CA ALA A 370 1.67 27.93 -3.85
C ALA A 370 0.87 29.06 -4.53
N ALA A 371 -0.33 29.35 -3.99
CA ALA A 371 -0.91 30.69 -4.06
C ALA A 371 -1.89 30.88 -2.89
N VAL A 372 -1.37 30.96 -1.67
CA VAL A 372 -2.01 31.71 -0.59
C VAL A 372 -0.99 32.71 -0.09
N SER A 373 -1.11 33.96 -0.53
CA SER A 373 -0.73 35.11 0.28
C SER A 373 -1.38 36.39 -0.24
N THR A 374 -2.15 36.98 0.68
CA THR A 374 -2.20 38.40 1.02
C THR A 374 -2.60 39.42 -0.06
N ARG A 375 -3.89 39.76 -0.08
CA ARG A 375 -4.30 41.18 -0.18
C ARG A 375 -4.55 41.73 1.22
N ARG A 376 -3.62 42.55 1.73
CA ARG A 376 -3.94 43.63 2.67
C ARG A 376 -2.90 44.75 2.57
N LYS A 377 -3.46 45.93 2.28
CA LYS A 377 -2.99 47.29 2.59
C LYS A 377 -1.82 47.87 1.77
N GLU A 378 -2.17 48.82 0.92
CA GLU A 378 -1.63 50.18 1.02
C GLU A 378 -2.81 51.18 0.96
N ASN A 379 -2.66 52.24 1.76
CA ASN A 379 -3.56 53.34 2.14
C ASN A 379 -4.50 53.08 3.33
#